data_AF-A0A7C3RD21-F1
#
_entry.id   AF-A0A7C3RD21-F1
#
_cell.length_a   1.000
_cell.length_b   1.000
_cell.length_c   1.000
_cell.angle_alpha   90.00
_cell.angle_beta   90.00
_cell.angle_gamma   90.00
#
_symmetry.space_group_name_H-M   'P 1'
#
loop_
_entity.id
_entity.type
_entity.pdbx_description
1 polymer ?
#
loop_
_entity_poly.entity_id
_entity_poly.type
_entity_poly.pdbx_seq_one_letter_code
_entity_poly.pdbx_strand_id
1 'polypeptide(L)'
;MMRIDKKKMILSVKSGSVIIKNLRFDGTVVTGIDCSFLGSIEAREVNLGKGCVVGGVIRAEEVTVGAYSIFNEIEAEDVVILVGCRGNRISAKGDVRIAKNCKIGEIKGNRLLIEGNSKIGKMEARKIIAYG
;
A
#
# COMPACT_ATOMS: atom_id res chain seq x y z
N MET A 1 16.39 -2.04 -11.59
CA MET A 1 16.69 -0.76 -12.30
C MET A 1 15.39 0.00 -12.47
N MET A 2 15.38 1.30 -12.18
CA MET A 2 14.20 2.16 -12.32
C MET A 2 14.14 2.80 -13.70
N ARG A 3 12.94 3.08 -14.20
CA ARG A 3 12.70 3.84 -15.44
C ARG A 3 11.67 4.93 -15.20
N ILE A 4 11.86 6.09 -15.82
CA ILE A 4 10.93 7.23 -15.71
C ILE A 4 10.35 7.52 -17.09
N ASP A 5 9.02 7.47 -17.21
CA ASP A 5 8.28 8.07 -18.32
C ASP A 5 7.89 9.50 -17.93
N LYS A 6 8.64 10.48 -18.44
CA LYS A 6 8.42 11.90 -18.14
C LYS A 6 7.14 12.47 -18.76
N LYS A 7 6.59 11.85 -19.82
CA LYS A 7 5.35 12.32 -20.43
C LYS A 7 4.15 11.93 -19.59
N LYS A 8 4.19 10.73 -19.01
CA LYS A 8 3.11 10.20 -18.16
C LYS A 8 3.32 10.45 -16.68
N MET A 9 4.49 10.98 -16.28
CA MET A 9 4.90 11.11 -14.88
C MET A 9 4.79 9.79 -14.13
N ILE A 10 5.41 8.74 -14.69
CA ILE A 10 5.44 7.39 -14.11
C ILE A 10 6.88 6.98 -13.82
N LEU A 11 7.14 6.57 -12.59
CA LEU A 11 8.34 5.87 -12.18
C LEU A 11 8.06 4.38 -12.07
N SER A 12 8.69 3.57 -12.93
CA SER A 12 8.60 2.12 -12.88
C SER A 12 9.82 1.50 -12.19
N VAL A 13 9.58 0.70 -11.16
CA VAL A 13 10.61 -0.08 -10.45
C VAL A 13 10.59 -1.51 -10.98
N LYS A 14 11.70 -1.98 -11.59
CA LYS A 14 11.78 -3.36 -12.10
C LYS A 14 11.61 -4.37 -10.97
N SER A 15 10.95 -5.50 -11.26
CA SER A 15 10.80 -6.64 -10.34
C SER A 15 12.11 -7.06 -9.68
N GLY A 16 12.04 -7.49 -8.42
CA GLY A 16 13.20 -7.92 -7.63
C GLY A 16 14.16 -6.78 -7.26
N SER A 17 13.81 -5.51 -7.49
CA SER A 17 14.69 -4.41 -7.12
C SER A 17 14.68 -4.17 -5.62
N VAL A 18 15.85 -3.85 -5.07
CA VAL A 18 16.01 -3.42 -3.67
C VAL A 18 16.32 -1.92 -3.64
N ILE A 19 15.46 -1.15 -2.98
CA ILE A 19 15.57 0.29 -2.85
C ILE A 19 15.95 0.61 -1.40
N ILE A 20 17.20 1.02 -1.23
CA ILE A 20 17.82 1.26 0.08
C ILE A 20 17.55 2.65 0.65
N LYS A 21 17.21 3.63 -0.20
CA LYS A 21 16.95 5.02 0.18
C LYS A 21 15.45 5.32 0.14
N ASN A 22 15.05 6.42 0.75
CA ASN A 22 13.72 6.97 0.56
C ASN A 22 13.49 7.28 -0.92
N LEU A 23 12.34 6.86 -1.43
CA LEU A 23 11.91 7.10 -2.80
C LEU A 23 10.88 8.22 -2.82
N ARG A 24 11.19 9.33 -3.49
CA ARG A 24 10.27 10.44 -3.68
C ARG A 24 10.05 10.70 -5.16
N PHE A 25 8.80 10.79 -5.59
CA PHE A 25 8.47 11.02 -6.99
C PHE A 25 7.14 11.77 -7.14
N ASP A 26 7.16 12.91 -7.83
CA ASP A 26 5.98 13.74 -8.07
C ASP A 26 5.11 13.18 -9.20
N GLY A 27 4.50 12.03 -8.96
CA GLY A 27 3.71 11.29 -9.94
C GLY A 27 3.34 9.89 -9.45
N THR A 28 3.15 8.96 -10.38
CA THR A 28 2.79 7.57 -10.05
C THR A 28 4.05 6.70 -9.94
N VAL A 29 4.16 5.95 -8.85
CA VAL A 29 5.18 4.90 -8.68
C VAL A 29 4.53 3.54 -8.92
N VAL A 30 5.02 2.80 -9.91
CA VAL A 30 4.59 1.43 -10.20
C VAL A 30 5.75 0.48 -9.96
N THR A 31 5.54 -0.55 -9.14
CA THR A 31 6.58 -1.53 -8.83
C THR A 31 6.27 -2.87 -9.48
N GLY A 32 7.32 -3.54 -9.95
CA GLY A 32 7.25 -4.95 -10.32
C GLY A 32 7.10 -5.84 -9.09
N ILE A 33 6.98 -7.14 -9.34
CA ILE A 33 6.87 -8.15 -8.28
C ILE A 33 8.14 -8.22 -7.40
N ASP A 34 7.97 -8.61 -6.15
CA ASP A 34 9.04 -8.94 -5.21
C ASP A 34 10.08 -7.81 -5.02
N CYS A 35 9.64 -6.54 -5.07
CA CYS A 35 10.51 -5.40 -4.75
C CYS A 35 10.60 -5.16 -3.24
N SER A 36 11.77 -4.77 -2.76
CA SER A 36 12.02 -4.44 -1.36
C SER A 36 12.38 -2.97 -1.20
N PHE A 37 11.66 -2.25 -0.37
CA PHE A 37 11.89 -0.86 -0.01
C PHE A 37 12.26 -0.81 1.46
N LEU A 38 13.53 -0.54 1.75
CA LEU A 38 14.02 -0.37 3.11
C LEU A 38 13.64 1.00 3.67
N GLY A 39 13.51 2.00 2.78
CA GLY A 39 13.06 3.35 3.11
C GLY A 39 11.56 3.58 2.92
N SER A 40 11.17 4.84 3.04
CA SER A 40 9.80 5.32 2.76
C SER A 40 9.57 5.56 1.27
N ILE A 41 8.32 5.54 0.85
CA ILE A 41 7.87 5.90 -0.51
C ILE A 41 6.94 7.10 -0.38
N GLU A 42 7.23 8.18 -1.10
CA GLU A 42 6.39 9.36 -1.19
C GLU A 42 6.09 9.65 -2.66
N ALA A 43 4.82 9.60 -3.04
CA ALA A 43 4.40 9.86 -4.41
C ALA A 43 2.95 10.36 -4.44
N ARG A 44 2.42 10.68 -5.62
CA ARG A 44 1.00 10.97 -5.77
C ARG A 44 0.17 9.69 -5.70
N GLU A 45 0.64 8.66 -6.40
CA GLU A 45 0.01 7.33 -6.44
C GLU A 45 1.09 6.26 -6.29
N VAL A 46 0.83 5.23 -5.49
CA VAL A 46 1.75 4.10 -5.30
C VAL A 46 1.05 2.79 -5.58
N ASN A 47 1.50 2.12 -6.64
CA ASN A 47 1.03 0.79 -7.04
C ASN A 47 2.14 -0.24 -6.82
N LEU A 48 2.03 -0.99 -5.74
CA LEU A 48 2.95 -2.07 -5.44
C LEU A 48 2.57 -3.35 -6.19
N GLY A 49 3.56 -3.98 -6.81
CA GLY A 49 3.46 -5.33 -7.33
C GLY A 49 3.25 -6.37 -6.22
N LYS A 50 2.96 -7.60 -6.64
CA LYS A 50 2.83 -8.76 -5.73
C LYS A 50 4.14 -8.99 -4.96
N GLY A 51 4.03 -9.37 -3.68
CA GLY A 51 5.16 -9.83 -2.87
C GLY A 51 6.13 -8.71 -2.46
N CYS A 52 5.72 -7.45 -2.56
CA CYS A 52 6.57 -6.33 -2.18
C CYS A 52 6.73 -6.21 -0.66
N VAL A 53 7.86 -5.68 -0.23
CA VAL A 53 8.14 -5.37 1.18
C VAL A 53 8.45 -3.88 1.29
N VAL A 54 7.74 -3.15 2.16
CA VAL A 54 8.02 -1.75 2.48
C VAL A 54 8.23 -1.59 3.98
N GLY A 55 9.47 -1.37 4.40
CA GLY A 55 9.84 -1.18 5.80
C GLY A 55 9.54 0.23 6.33
N GLY A 56 9.50 1.23 5.45
CA GLY A 56 9.18 2.60 5.80
C GLY A 56 7.67 2.92 5.72
N VAL A 57 7.37 4.21 5.59
CA VAL A 57 6.00 4.71 5.41
C VAL A 57 5.72 4.91 3.93
N ILE A 58 4.53 4.53 3.48
CA ILE A 58 4.01 4.85 2.15
C ILE A 58 3.11 6.08 2.28
N ARG A 59 3.49 7.20 1.67
CA ARG A 59 2.74 8.45 1.62
C ARG A 59 2.26 8.72 0.20
N ALA A 60 0.95 8.74 -0.01
CA ALA A 60 0.37 9.05 -1.32
C ALA A 60 -1.08 9.53 -1.22
N GLU A 61 -1.66 10.03 -2.30
CA GLU A 61 -3.11 10.23 -2.40
C GLU A 61 -3.79 8.85 -2.48
N GLU A 62 -3.31 8.02 -3.40
CA GLU A 62 -3.84 6.67 -3.64
C GLU A 62 -2.75 5.60 -3.46
N VAL A 63 -3.07 4.53 -2.73
CA VAL A 63 -2.16 3.39 -2.53
C VAL A 63 -2.86 2.09 -2.87
N THR A 64 -2.30 1.35 -3.83
CA THR A 64 -2.67 -0.05 -4.09
C THR A 64 -1.52 -0.96 -3.68
N VAL A 65 -1.78 -1.84 -2.72
CA VAL A 65 -0.81 -2.84 -2.25
C VAL A 65 -1.07 -4.18 -2.92
N GLY A 66 -0.13 -4.62 -3.75
CA GLY A 66 -0.16 -5.90 -4.44
C GLY A 66 -0.24 -7.09 -3.48
N ALA A 67 -0.82 -8.20 -3.96
CA ALA A 67 -1.06 -9.39 -3.14
C ALA A 67 0.19 -9.91 -2.41
N TYR A 68 0.00 -10.48 -1.22
CA TYR A 68 1.06 -11.06 -0.38
C TYR A 68 2.21 -10.10 -0.02
N SER A 69 1.95 -8.79 -0.07
CA SER A 69 2.94 -7.79 0.30
C SER A 69 2.96 -7.53 1.81
N ILE A 70 4.07 -6.99 2.28
CA ILE A 70 4.28 -6.60 3.67
C ILE A 70 4.58 -5.10 3.68
N PHE A 71 3.87 -4.33 4.50
CA PHE A 71 4.15 -2.90 4.69
C PHE A 71 4.19 -2.57 6.17
N ASN A 72 4.99 -1.58 6.55
CA ASN A 72 4.97 -1.07 7.92
C ASN A 72 3.77 -0.14 8.13
N GLU A 73 3.76 1.01 7.44
CA GLU A 73 2.73 2.05 7.62
C GLU A 73 2.31 2.67 6.28
N ILE A 74 1.02 2.97 6.16
CA ILE A 74 0.43 3.69 5.02
C ILE A 74 -0.29 4.94 5.54
N GLU A 75 0.06 6.09 4.97
CA GLU A 75 -0.64 7.36 5.15
C GLU A 75 -1.17 7.82 3.78
N ALA A 76 -2.49 7.76 3.56
CA ALA A 76 -3.05 8.10 2.25
C ALA A 76 -4.46 8.71 2.31
N GLU A 77 -5.00 9.11 1.15
CA GLU A 77 -6.43 9.40 1.04
C GLU A 77 -7.20 8.10 0.89
N ASP A 78 -6.91 7.31 -0.14
CA ASP A 78 -7.54 6.03 -0.41
C ASP A 78 -6.54 4.88 -0.43
N VAL A 79 -6.93 3.74 0.13
CA VAL A 79 -6.06 2.56 0.26
C VAL A 79 -6.79 1.31 -0.19
N VAL A 80 -6.16 0.57 -1.10
CA VAL A 80 -6.59 -0.76 -1.54
C VAL A 80 -5.52 -1.78 -1.18
N ILE A 81 -5.89 -2.74 -0.34
CA ILE A 81 -5.03 -3.84 0.08
C ILE A 81 -5.52 -5.13 -0.56
N LEU A 82 -4.70 -5.74 -1.41
CA LEU A 82 -5.03 -7.01 -2.06
C LEU A 82 -4.77 -8.22 -1.15
N VAL A 83 -5.15 -9.40 -1.63
CA VAL A 83 -5.19 -10.65 -0.85
C VAL A 83 -3.87 -10.96 -0.12
N GLY A 84 -3.97 -11.44 1.11
CA GLY A 84 -2.82 -12.01 1.82
C GLY A 84 -1.79 -11.00 2.36
N CYS A 85 -2.09 -9.70 2.31
CA CYS A 85 -1.14 -8.69 2.77
C CYS A 85 -1.01 -8.66 4.30
N ARG A 86 0.13 -8.16 4.76
CA ARG A 86 0.41 -7.94 6.18
C ARG A 86 0.90 -6.52 6.41
N GLY A 87 0.42 -5.87 7.46
CA GLY A 87 1.02 -4.60 7.86
C GLY A 87 0.66 -4.13 9.25
N ASN A 88 1.34 -3.08 9.73
CA ASN A 88 1.19 -2.62 11.10
C ASN A 88 0.09 -1.56 11.21
N ARG A 89 0.11 -0.52 10.37
CA ARG A 89 -0.84 0.59 10.46
C ARG A 89 -1.28 1.11 9.09
N ILE A 90 -2.56 1.44 8.97
CA ILE A 90 -3.12 2.22 7.87
C ILE A 90 -3.82 3.44 8.46
N SER A 91 -3.46 4.63 7.99
CA SER A 91 -4.13 5.89 8.28
C SER A 91 -4.59 6.53 6.98
N ALA A 92 -5.85 6.30 6.63
CA ALA A 92 -6.49 6.86 5.45
C ALA A 92 -7.44 8.01 5.82
N LYS A 93 -7.52 9.05 4.99
CA LYS A 93 -8.57 10.08 5.14
C LYS A 93 -9.90 9.63 4.54
N GLY A 94 -9.86 8.81 3.49
CA GLY A 94 -10.98 8.33 2.70
C GLY A 94 -11.31 6.86 2.95
N ASP A 95 -11.44 6.11 1.86
CA ASP A 95 -11.87 4.72 1.85
C ASP A 95 -10.67 3.76 2.00
N VAL A 96 -10.84 2.72 2.82
CA VAL A 96 -9.91 1.61 2.93
C VAL A 96 -10.62 0.33 2.51
N ARG A 97 -10.09 -0.34 1.48
CA ARG A 97 -10.60 -1.61 0.95
C ARG A 97 -9.58 -2.70 1.21
N ILE A 98 -10.01 -3.78 1.84
CA ILE A 98 -9.15 -4.88 2.25
C ILE A 98 -9.73 -6.17 1.71
N ALA A 99 -8.97 -6.82 0.83
CA ALA A 99 -9.31 -8.14 0.33
C ALA A 99 -9.09 -9.21 1.42
N LYS A 100 -9.51 -10.44 1.12
CA LYS A 100 -9.41 -11.59 2.03
C LYS A 100 -8.00 -11.94 2.48
N ASN A 101 -7.93 -12.63 3.62
CA ASN A 101 -6.71 -13.20 4.19
C ASN A 101 -5.63 -12.16 4.57
N CYS A 102 -6.01 -10.91 4.82
CA CYS A 102 -5.07 -9.89 5.28
C CYS A 102 -4.88 -9.94 6.80
N LYS A 103 -3.69 -9.53 7.27
CA LYS A 103 -3.41 -9.33 8.70
C LYS A 103 -2.89 -7.93 8.94
N ILE A 104 -3.70 -7.06 9.55
CA ILE A 104 -3.35 -5.65 9.75
C ILE A 104 -3.48 -5.30 11.24
N GLY A 105 -2.49 -4.60 11.79
CA GLY A 105 -2.48 -4.20 13.20
C GLY A 105 -3.56 -3.17 13.54
N GLU A 106 -3.51 -1.99 12.91
CA GLU A 106 -4.44 -0.88 13.14
C GLU A 106 -4.88 -0.24 11.83
N ILE A 107 -6.16 0.11 11.74
CA ILE A 107 -6.73 0.79 10.58
C ILE A 107 -7.56 1.97 11.05
N LYS A 108 -7.21 3.15 10.56
CA LYS A 108 -7.97 4.38 10.70
C LYS A 108 -8.39 4.86 9.31
N GLY A 109 -9.67 5.11 9.13
CA GLY A 109 -10.24 5.50 7.84
C GLY A 109 -11.59 6.20 7.98
N ASN A 110 -12.16 6.71 6.90
CA ASN A 110 -13.54 7.17 6.92
C ASN A 110 -14.50 5.99 6.72
N ARG A 111 -14.31 5.23 5.64
CA ARG A 111 -15.06 4.00 5.33
C ARG A 111 -14.09 2.83 5.21
N LEU A 112 -14.43 1.72 5.87
CA LEU A 112 -13.66 0.49 5.83
C LEU A 112 -14.50 -0.62 5.20
N LEU A 113 -14.01 -1.19 4.10
CA LEU A 113 -14.60 -2.35 3.43
C LEU A 113 -13.65 -3.53 3.58
N ILE A 114 -14.14 -4.62 4.19
CA ILE A 114 -13.35 -5.82 4.46
C ILE A 114 -14.05 -7.01 3.81
N GLU A 115 -13.32 -7.69 2.94
CA GLU A 115 -13.77 -8.93 2.30
C GLU A 115 -13.15 -10.15 2.99
N GLY A 116 -13.98 -11.16 3.26
CA GLY A 116 -13.54 -12.49 3.70
C GLY A 116 -12.81 -12.54 5.04
N ASN A 117 -11.94 -13.54 5.20
CA ASN A 117 -11.33 -13.91 6.48
C ASN A 117 -10.05 -13.11 6.80
N SER A 118 -10.19 -11.82 7.12
CA SER A 118 -9.06 -10.95 7.48
C SER A 118 -8.95 -10.74 9.00
N LYS A 119 -7.72 -10.66 9.51
CA LYS A 119 -7.42 -10.40 10.93
C LYS A 119 -6.99 -8.95 11.11
N ILE A 120 -7.85 -8.13 11.71
CA ILE A 120 -7.55 -6.72 11.98
C ILE A 120 -7.55 -6.50 13.49
N GLY A 121 -6.47 -5.91 14.03
CA GLY A 121 -6.32 -5.71 15.47
C GLY A 121 -7.23 -4.60 16.01
N LYS A 122 -7.04 -3.37 15.53
CA LYS A 122 -7.84 -2.19 15.91
C LYS A 122 -8.41 -1.52 14.65
N MET A 123 -9.69 -1.13 14.71
CA MET A 123 -10.39 -0.44 13.63
C MET A 123 -11.05 0.83 14.16
N GLU A 124 -10.80 1.94 13.49
CA GLU A 124 -11.44 3.23 13.74
C GLU A 124 -11.92 3.80 12.41
N ALA A 125 -13.24 3.72 12.17
CA ALA A 125 -13.84 4.31 10.97
C ALA A 125 -15.27 4.78 11.24
N ARG A 126 -15.75 5.74 10.45
CA ARG A 126 -17.15 6.20 10.54
C ARG A 126 -18.12 5.13 10.06
N LYS A 127 -17.72 4.32 9.08
CA LYS A 127 -18.52 3.21 8.55
C LYS A 127 -17.64 1.99 8.29
N ILE A 128 -18.01 0.86 8.87
CA ILE A 128 -17.33 -0.43 8.65
C ILE A 128 -18.33 -1.38 7.98
N ILE A 129 -17.92 -1.98 6.87
CA ILE A 129 -18.70 -2.97 6.13
C ILE A 129 -17.82 -4.21 5.96
N ALA A 130 -18.24 -5.33 6.54
CA ALA A 130 -17.61 -6.63 6.35
C ALA A 130 -18.57 -7.53 5.59
N TYR A 131 -18.07 -8.21 4.54
CA TYR A 131 -18.84 -9.18 3.78
C TYR A 131 -17.96 -10.40 3.46
N GLY A 132 -18.58 -11.58 3.48
CA GLY A 132 -17.94 -12.88 3.35
C GLY A 132 -18.28 -13.60 2.06
#